data_AF-A0A4V3PET5-F1
#
_entry.id   AF-A0A4V3PET5-F1
#
_cell.length_a   1.000
_cell.length_b   1.000
_cell.length_c   1.000
_cell.angle_alpha   90.00
_cell.angle_beta   90.00
_cell.angle_gamma   90.00
#
_symmetry.space_group_name_H-M   'P 1'
#
loop_
_entity.id
_entity.type
_entity.pdbx_description
1 polymer ?
#
loop_
_entity_poly.entity_id
_entity_poly.type
_entity_poly.pdbx_seq_one_letter_code
_entity_poly.pdbx_strand_id
1 'polypeptide(L)' 'DSAGVAVPLRWEELARVRAADAFPMEKALARAKRLDSDPWQGIAQVKQTLPSLKR' A
#
# COMPACT_ATOMS: atom_id res chain seq x y z
N ASP A 1 -8.18 16.38 12.56
CA ASP A 1 -7.30 15.82 11.51
C ASP A 1 -6.60 14.57 12.01
N SER A 2 -6.90 13.44 11.40
CA SER A 2 -6.21 12.17 11.65
C SER A 2 -4.91 12.20 10.85
N ALA A 3 -3.77 12.20 11.53
CA ALA A 3 -2.43 12.15 10.91
C ALA A 3 -2.15 10.75 10.32
N GLY A 4 -2.96 10.35 9.33
CA GLY A 4 -2.87 9.07 8.63
C GLY A 4 -1.60 9.02 7.77
N VAL A 5 -0.90 7.89 7.86
CA VAL A 5 0.30 7.60 7.08
C VAL A 5 -0.09 6.75 5.88
N ALA A 6 0.42 7.12 4.70
CA ALA A 6 0.32 6.28 3.52
C ALA A 6 1.15 5.01 3.72
N VAL A 7 0.50 3.85 3.81
CA VAL A 7 1.16 2.56 3.99
C VAL A 7 0.91 1.64 2.79
N PRO A 8 1.92 0.88 2.34
CA PRO A 8 1.73 -0.10 1.27
C PRO A 8 0.92 -1.29 1.79
N LEU A 9 -0.03 -1.78 0.99
CA LEU A 9 -0.93 -2.90 1.32
C LEU A 9 -0.88 -3.97 0.23
N ARG A 10 -1.11 -5.22 0.62
CA ARG A 10 -1.47 -6.31 -0.30
C ARG A 10 -2.94 -6.19 -0.71
N TRP A 11 -3.31 -6.78 -1.85
CA TRP A 11 -4.70 -6.76 -2.33
C TRP A 11 -5.67 -7.42 -1.35
N GLU A 12 -5.26 -8.47 -0.66
CA GLU A 12 -6.07 -9.19 0.33
C GLU A 12 -6.27 -8.37 1.62
N GLU A 13 -5.35 -7.47 1.95
CA GLU A 13 -5.48 -6.53 3.08
C GLU A 13 -6.48 -5.41 2.77
N LEU A 14 -6.56 -4.96 1.51
CA LEU A 14 -7.39 -3.83 1.11
C LEU A 14 -8.86 -4.04 1.48
N ALA A 15 -9.39 -5.25 1.30
CA ALA A 15 -10.78 -5.58 1.65
C ALA A 15 -11.11 -5.40 3.15
N ARG A 16 -10.09 -5.34 4.02
CA ARG A 16 -10.24 -5.21 5.48
C ARG A 16 -10.03 -3.77 5.97
N VAL A 17 -9.49 -2.89 5.12
CA VAL A 17 -9.23 -1.48 5.47
C VAL A 17 -10.51 -0.68 5.32
N ARG A 18 -10.98 -0.08 6.42
CA ARG A 18 -12.29 0.59 6.49
C ARG A 18 -12.24 2.09 6.17
N ALA A 19 -11.05 2.69 6.17
CA ALA A 19 -10.85 4.11 5.94
C ALA A 19 -9.43 4.37 5.38
N ALA A 20 -9.27 5.45 4.62
CA ALA A 20 -7.99 5.82 4.04
C ALA A 20 -6.92 6.21 5.09
N ASP A 21 -7.36 6.66 6.27
CA ASP A 21 -6.52 7.10 7.39
C ASP A 21 -6.40 6.04 8.50
N ALA A 22 -6.70 4.77 8.21
CA ALA A 22 -6.71 3.68 9.19
C ALA A 22 -5.36 3.44 9.91
N PHE A 23 -4.28 4.03 9.40
CA PHE A 23 -2.91 3.89 9.91
C PHE A 23 -2.34 5.24 10.40
N PRO A 24 -2.65 5.69 11.62
CA PRO A 24 -1.89 6.75 12.27
C PRO A 24 -0.43 6.31 12.51
N MET A 25 0.46 7.27 12.73
CA MET A 25 1.93 7.05 12.84
C MET A 25 2.33 5.83 13.69
N GLU A 26 1.81 5.70 14.91
CA GLU A 26 2.14 4.59 15.82
C GLU A 26 1.75 3.22 15.23
N LYS A 27 0.57 3.11 14.61
CA LYS A 27 0.11 1.88 13.97
C LYS A 27 0.90 1.58 12.70
N ALA A 28 1.25 2.60 11.93
CA ALA A 28 2.08 2.46 10.73
C ALA A 28 3.46 1.92 11.09
N LEU A 29 4.11 2.47 12.12
CA LEU A 29 5.40 1.99 12.62
C LEU A 29 5.32 0.56 13.15
N ALA A 30 4.29 0.25 13.96
CA ALA A 30 4.08 -1.10 14.47
C ALA A 30 3.88 -2.13 13.35
N ARG A 31 3.16 -1.75 12.28
CA ARG A 31 2.98 -2.59 11.09
C ARG A 31 4.30 -2.80 10.35
N ALA A 32 5.05 -1.73 10.08
CA ALA A 32 6.33 -1.82 9.38
C ALA A 32 7.30 -2.80 10.07
N LYS A 33 7.32 -2.82 11.40
CA LYS A 33 8.12 -3.75 12.21
C LYS A 33 7.66 -5.22 12.14
N ARG A 34 6.40 -5.47 11.82
CA ARG A 34 5.78 -6.81 11.82
C ARG A 34 5.68 -7.43 10.42
N LEU A 35 5.87 -6.63 9.37
CA LEU A 35 5.84 -7.13 8.01
C LEU A 35 7.00 -8.11 7.80
N ASP A 36 6.63 -9.33 7.44
CA ASP A 36 7.61 -10.36 7.05
C ASP A 36 8.25 -10.05 5.69
N SER A 37 7.49 -9.42 4.80
CA SER A 37 7.97 -8.93 3.50
C SER A 37 7.27 -7.63 3.12
N ASP A 38 7.96 -6.80 2.35
CA ASP A 38 7.45 -5.55 1.80
C ASP A 38 6.30 -5.84 0.80
N PRO A 39 5.07 -5.33 1.01
CA PRO A 39 3.97 -5.48 0.07
C PRO A 39 4.26 -4.87 -1.32
N TRP A 40 5.22 -3.96 -1.43
CA TRP A 40 5.67 -3.38 -2.70
C TRP A 40 6.90 -4.07 -3.28
N GLN A 41 7.31 -5.23 -2.75
CA GLN A 41 8.38 -6.02 -3.33
C GLN A 41 8.14 -6.23 -4.83
N GLY A 42 9.09 -5.80 -5.66
CA GLY A 42 9.01 -5.89 -7.12
C GLY A 42 8.41 -4.67 -7.84
N ILE A 43 7.89 -3.67 -7.13
CA ILE A 43 7.26 -2.48 -7.76
C ILE A 43 8.18 -1.76 -8.75
N ALA A 44 9.50 -1.74 -8.47
CA ALA A 44 10.48 -1.08 -9.31
C ALA A 44 10.91 -1.91 -10.54
N GLN A 45 10.61 -3.23 -10.56
CA GLN A 45 11.09 -4.16 -11.59
C GLN A 45 10.31 -4.01 -12.90
N VAL A 46 9.03 -3.71 -12.82
CA VAL A 46 8.16 -3.62 -14.00
C VAL A 46 8.09 -2.18 -14.50
N LYS A 47 8.38 -1.98 -15.78
CA LYS A 47 8.20 -0.71 -16.49
C LYS A 47 7.16 -0.91 -17.59
N GLN A 48 5.90 -0.63 -17.26
CA GLN A 48 4.78 -0.81 -18.20
C GLN A 48 4.48 0.51 -18.90
N THR A 49 4.17 0.43 -20.19
CA THR A 49 3.57 1.51 -20.96
C THR A 49 2.10 1.21 -21.18
N LEU A 50 1.29 2.24 -21.43
CA LEU A 50 -0.12 2.05 -21.77
C LEU A 50 -0.22 1.34 -23.13
N PRO A 51 -1.19 0.43 -23.33
CA PRO A 51 -1.47 -0.10 -24.66
C PRO A 51 -1.92 1.03 -25.58
N SER A 52 -1.70 0.87 -26.90
CA SER A 52 -2.28 1.80 -27.87
C SER A 52 -3.80 1.74 -27.75
N LEU A 53 -4.42 2.88 -27.44
CA LEU A 53 -5.87 3.04 -27.50
C LEU A 53 -6.27 2.93 -28.96
N LYS A 54 -6.78 1.75 -29.35
CA LYS A 54 -7.55 1.63 -30.59
C LYS A 54 -8.86 2.35 -30.34
N ARG A 55 -9.09 3.42 -31.10
CA ARG A 55 -10.39 4.12 -31.16
C ARG A 55 -11.42 3.26 -31.86
#